data_AF-A0A8C8UHG6-F1
#
_entry.id   AF-A0A8C8UHG6-F1
#
_cell.length_a   1.000
_cell.length_b   1.000
_cell.length_c   1.000
_cell.angle_alpha   90.00
_cell.angle_beta   90.00
_cell.angle_gamma   90.00
#
_symmetry.space_group_name_H-M   'P 1'
#
loop_
_entity.id
_entity.type
_entity.pdbx_description
1 polymer ?
#
loop_
_entity_poly.entity_id
_entity_poly.type
_entity_poly.pdbx_seq_one_letter_code
_entity_poly.pdbx_strand_id
1 'polypeptide(L)'
;MVALKGIPKVLSPELLFALARMGHGDEIVLADANFPTSSICQCGPVEIRADGLDIPQLLEAVLRLLPLDTYVESPAAVMELVPSDKERGLQTPIWNRYESLLLKADCKVSTAPVMGPSISWWLEEG
;
A
#
# COMPACT_ATOMS: atom_id res chain seq x y z
N MET A 1 11.32 -10.62 8.87
CA MET A 1 11.39 -11.62 7.78
C MET A 1 10.97 -12.99 8.30
N VAL A 2 10.35 -13.82 7.46
CA VAL A 2 9.90 -15.18 7.81
C VAL A 2 10.62 -16.27 6.99
N ALA A 3 10.67 -17.49 7.53
CA ALA A 3 11.27 -18.66 6.88
C ALA A 3 10.22 -19.76 6.65
N LEU A 4 9.23 -19.49 5.78
CA LEU A 4 8.13 -20.40 5.47
C LEU A 4 8.10 -20.72 3.96
N LYS A 5 7.73 -21.96 3.61
CA LYS A 5 7.61 -22.39 2.21
C LYS A 5 6.40 -21.70 1.56
N GLY A 6 6.59 -21.11 0.38
CA GLY A 6 5.54 -20.41 -0.36
C GLY A 6 5.23 -18.99 0.12
N ILE A 7 5.85 -18.52 1.22
CA ILE A 7 5.65 -17.16 1.75
C ILE A 7 6.83 -16.26 1.37
N PRO A 8 6.60 -15.04 0.86
CA PRO A 8 7.67 -14.09 0.58
C PRO A 8 8.49 -13.77 1.84
N LYS A 9 9.82 -13.93 1.76
CA LYS A 9 10.73 -13.76 2.91
C LYS A 9 10.75 -12.35 3.47
N VAL A 10 10.45 -11.35 2.63
CA VAL A 10 10.42 -9.92 3.02
C VAL A 10 9.36 -9.62 4.07
N LEU A 11 8.30 -10.43 4.16
CA LEU A 11 7.24 -10.23 5.14
C LEU A 11 7.76 -10.53 6.56
N SER A 12 7.43 -9.66 7.51
CA SER A 12 7.66 -9.91 8.93
C SER A 12 6.57 -10.85 9.49
N PRO A 13 6.86 -11.58 10.59
CA PRO A 13 5.83 -12.34 11.30
C PRO A 13 4.61 -11.50 11.67
N GLU A 14 4.83 -10.24 12.07
CA GLU A 14 3.80 -9.29 12.50
C GLU A 14 2.92 -8.87 11.32
N LEU A 15 3.52 -8.59 10.15
CA LEU A 15 2.78 -8.27 8.93
C LEU A 15 1.97 -9.47 8.44
N LEU A 16 2.54 -10.67 8.49
CA LEU A 16 1.82 -11.90 8.13
C LEU A 16 0.62 -12.13 9.06
N PHE A 17 0.78 -11.87 10.36
CA PHE A 17 -0.31 -11.95 11.33
C PHE A 17 -1.41 -10.91 11.07
N ALA A 18 -1.04 -9.69 10.69
CA ALA A 18 -2.02 -8.66 10.31
C ALA A 18 -2.81 -9.08 9.06
N LEU A 19 -2.14 -9.51 8.00
CA LEU A 19 -2.79 -10.01 6.77
C LEU A 19 -3.74 -11.18 7.05
N ALA A 20 -3.35 -12.11 7.94
CA ALA A 20 -4.19 -13.25 8.30
C ALA A 20 -5.43 -12.88 9.14
N ARG A 21 -5.44 -11.69 9.76
CA ARG A 21 -6.55 -11.19 10.58
C ARG A 21 -7.51 -10.28 9.82
N MET A 22 -7.10 -9.75 8.67
CA MET A 22 -7.93 -8.91 7.83
C MET A 22 -9.11 -9.72 7.27
N GLY A 23 -10.31 -9.16 7.40
CA GLY A 23 -11.53 -9.65 6.77
C GLY A 23 -11.80 -9.01 5.40
N HIS A 24 -12.94 -9.36 4.82
CA HIS A 24 -13.39 -8.71 3.58
C HIS A 24 -13.73 -7.24 3.84
N GLY A 25 -13.16 -6.36 3.00
CA GLY A 25 -13.31 -4.92 3.12
C GLY A 25 -12.33 -4.25 4.10
N ASP A 26 -11.49 -5.02 4.81
CA ASP A 26 -10.41 -4.43 5.60
C ASP A 26 -9.31 -3.89 4.68
N GLU A 27 -8.72 -2.79 5.13
CA GLU A 27 -7.77 -1.99 4.37
C GLU A 27 -6.37 -2.05 5.01
N ILE A 28 -5.31 -2.00 4.19
CA ILE A 28 -3.93 -1.93 4.67
C ILE A 28 -3.16 -0.83 3.95
N VAL A 29 -2.54 0.05 4.73
CA VAL A 29 -1.70 1.11 4.19
C VAL A 29 -0.25 0.64 4.19
N LEU A 30 0.35 0.54 3.00
CA LEU A 30 1.79 0.61 2.86
C LEU A 30 2.14 2.09 2.93
N ALA A 31 3.15 2.49 3.68
CA ALA A 31 3.48 3.91 3.88
C ALA A 31 4.95 4.13 3.58
N ASP A 32 5.28 5.26 2.97
CA ASP A 32 6.67 5.67 2.77
C ASP A 32 7.25 6.37 4.01
N ALA A 33 8.49 6.84 3.87
CA ALA A 33 9.24 7.45 4.94
C ALA A 33 8.70 8.80 5.42
N ASN A 34 7.99 9.56 4.57
CA ASN A 34 7.45 10.88 4.90
C ASN A 34 6.02 10.81 5.47
N PHE A 35 5.34 9.68 5.29
CA PHE A 35 4.00 9.49 5.81
C PHE A 35 3.94 9.64 7.34
N PRO A 36 2.97 10.41 7.91
CA PRO A 36 2.81 10.60 9.35
C PRO A 36 2.23 9.37 10.09
N THR A 37 2.85 8.20 9.92
CA THR A 37 2.44 6.91 10.48
C THR A 37 2.12 7.00 11.98
N SER A 38 3.00 7.64 12.76
CA SER A 38 2.84 7.73 14.22
C SER A 38 1.54 8.43 14.63
N SER A 39 1.16 9.52 13.95
CA SER A 39 -0.07 10.25 14.27
C SER A 39 -1.31 9.50 13.79
N ILE A 40 -1.23 8.82 12.65
CA ILE A 40 -2.36 8.09 12.05
C ILE A 40 -2.66 6.82 12.86
N CYS A 41 -1.65 6.08 13.28
CA CYS A 41 -1.83 4.87 14.09
C CYS A 41 -2.37 5.14 15.49
N GLN A 42 -2.22 6.35 16.02
CA GLN A 42 -2.91 6.75 17.27
C GLN A 42 -4.44 6.80 17.13
N CYS A 43 -4.96 6.91 15.90
CA CYS A 43 -6.39 6.97 15.62
C CYS A 43 -7.06 5.60 15.44
N GLY A 44 -6.31 4.48 15.54
CA GLY A 44 -6.89 3.14 15.44
C GLY A 44 -6.03 2.07 14.74
N PRO A 45 -5.41 2.34 13.56
CA PRO A 45 -4.72 1.28 12.82
C PRO A 45 -3.45 0.82 13.54
N VAL A 46 -3.11 -0.46 13.36
CA VAL A 46 -1.91 -1.06 13.94
C VAL A 46 -0.66 -0.61 13.18
N GLU A 47 0.31 -0.04 13.88
CA GLU A 47 1.62 0.30 13.29
C GLU A 47 2.48 -0.96 13.13
N ILE A 48 2.99 -1.21 11.92
CA ILE A 48 3.95 -2.28 11.63
C ILE A 48 5.13 -1.66 10.88
N ARG A 49 6.32 -1.75 11.47
CA ARG A 49 7.55 -1.24 10.89
C ARG A 49 8.06 -2.17 9.79
N ALA A 50 8.44 -1.59 8.65
CA ALA A 50 9.07 -2.27 7.53
C ALA A 50 10.30 -1.49 7.04
N ASP A 51 11.07 -0.95 7.98
CA ASP A 51 12.26 -0.12 7.70
C ASP A 51 13.26 -0.84 6.77
N GLY A 52 13.75 -0.11 5.77
CA GLY A 52 14.73 -0.61 4.81
C GLY A 52 14.15 -1.48 3.68
N LEU A 53 12.83 -1.54 3.54
CA LEU A 53 12.15 -2.17 2.41
C LEU A 53 11.48 -1.11 1.52
N ASP A 54 11.64 -1.23 0.21
CA ASP A 54 10.92 -0.40 -0.74
C ASP A 54 9.48 -0.90 -0.91
N ILE A 55 8.53 0.03 -1.10
CA ILE A 55 7.12 -0.29 -1.26
C ILE A 55 6.85 -1.25 -2.44
N PRO A 56 7.48 -1.13 -3.63
CA PRO A 56 7.27 -2.10 -4.70
C PRO A 56 7.60 -3.55 -4.30
N GLN A 57 8.63 -3.76 -3.48
CA GLN A 57 9.02 -5.10 -3.01
C GLN A 57 7.98 -5.63 -2.02
N LEU A 58 7.49 -4.76 -1.14
CA LEU A 58 6.49 -5.10 -0.13
C LEU A 58 5.12 -5.36 -0.77
N LEU A 59 4.71 -4.51 -1.71
CA LEU A 59 3.45 -4.63 -2.47
C LEU A 59 3.41 -5.96 -3.24
N GLU A 60 4.48 -6.31 -3.96
CA GLU A 60 4.54 -7.60 -4.67
C GLU A 60 4.39 -8.78 -3.70
N ALA A 61 5.00 -8.69 -2.51
CA ALA A 61 4.90 -9.74 -1.51
C ALA A 61 3.49 -9.85 -0.89
N VAL A 62 2.85 -8.71 -0.60
CA VAL A 62 1.49 -8.66 -0.05
C VAL A 62 0.48 -9.19 -1.07
N LEU A 63 0.56 -8.78 -2.34
CA LEU A 63 -0.37 -9.21 -3.39
C LEU A 63 -0.33 -10.72 -3.69
N ARG A 64 0.74 -11.43 -3.30
CA ARG A 64 0.78 -12.91 -3.39
C ARG A 64 -0.11 -13.61 -2.37
N LEU A 65 -0.50 -12.92 -1.30
CA LEU A 65 -1.27 -13.50 -0.18
C LEU A 65 -2.62 -12.83 0.03
N LEU A 66 -2.72 -11.52 -0.24
CA LEU A 66 -3.92 -10.73 -0.03
C LEU A 66 -4.76 -10.69 -1.33
N PRO A 67 -5.95 -11.32 -1.36
CA PRO A 67 -6.87 -11.17 -2.48
C PRO A 67 -7.46 -9.76 -2.49
N LEU A 68 -7.36 -9.06 -3.61
CA LEU A 68 -7.96 -7.74 -3.78
C LEU A 68 -9.47 -7.83 -3.99
N ASP A 69 -10.19 -6.82 -3.50
CA ASP A 69 -11.63 -6.76 -3.62
C ASP A 69 -12.08 -6.50 -5.06
N THR A 70 -12.97 -7.34 -5.58
CA THR A 70 -13.50 -7.24 -6.95
C THR A 70 -14.87 -6.56 -7.02
N TYR A 71 -15.47 -6.20 -5.87
CA TYR A 71 -16.78 -5.56 -5.80
C TYR A 71 -16.70 -4.02 -5.79
N VAL A 72 -15.50 -3.47 -5.68
CA VAL A 72 -15.22 -2.02 -5.71
C VAL A 72 -14.68 -1.59 -7.06
N GLU A 73 -14.83 -0.30 -7.38
CA GLU A 73 -14.32 0.25 -8.65
C GLU A 73 -12.81 0.12 -8.75
N SER A 74 -12.08 0.46 -7.69
CA SER A 74 -10.63 0.26 -7.60
C SER A 74 -10.22 -0.20 -6.19
N PRO A 75 -9.61 -1.39 -6.05
CA PRO A 75 -9.17 -1.92 -4.75
C PRO A 75 -7.81 -1.38 -4.30
N ALA A 76 -7.20 -0.45 -5.05
CA ALA A 76 -5.93 0.16 -4.74
C ALA A 76 -5.97 1.66 -5.04
N ALA A 77 -5.54 2.47 -4.08
CA ALA A 77 -5.51 3.91 -4.18
C ALA A 77 -4.11 4.46 -3.89
N VAL A 78 -3.80 5.60 -4.50
CA VAL A 78 -2.58 6.39 -4.22
C VAL A 78 -2.98 7.81 -3.85
N MET A 79 -2.13 8.49 -3.10
CA MET A 79 -2.37 9.88 -2.74
C MET A 79 -2.24 10.77 -3.98
N GLU A 80 -3.22 11.64 -4.22
CA GLU A 80 -3.12 12.63 -5.28
C GLU A 80 -2.13 13.74 -4.94
N LEU A 81 -1.41 14.23 -5.95
CA LEU A 81 -0.52 15.38 -5.80
C LEU A 81 -1.28 16.61 -5.32
N VAL A 82 -0.69 17.32 -4.35
CA VAL A 82 -1.18 18.64 -3.93
C VAL A 82 -1.09 19.65 -5.10
N PRO A 83 -1.94 20.69 -5.15
CA PRO A 83 -1.96 21.65 -6.25
C PRO A 83 -0.59 22.26 -6.56
N SER A 84 0.18 22.58 -5.52
CA SER A 84 1.53 23.13 -5.67
C SER A 84 2.50 22.18 -6.39
N ASP A 85 2.40 20.87 -6.18
CA ASP A 85 3.28 19.91 -6.84
C ASP A 85 2.83 19.61 -8.27
N LYS A 86 1.52 19.69 -8.55
CA LYS A 86 0.99 19.69 -9.92
C LYS A 86 1.47 20.90 -10.71
N GLU A 87 1.44 22.09 -10.11
CA GLU A 87 1.94 23.33 -10.72
C GLU A 87 3.44 23.26 -11.02
N ARG A 88 4.20 22.58 -10.14
CA ARG A 88 5.64 22.31 -10.35
C ARG A 88 5.92 21.22 -11.38
N GLY A 89 4.90 20.54 -11.89
CA GLY A 89 5.05 19.44 -12.84
C GLY A 89 5.75 18.22 -12.23
N LEU A 90 5.57 17.97 -10.93
CA LEU A 90 6.17 16.83 -10.25
C LEU A 90 5.72 15.52 -10.93
N GLN A 91 6.68 14.64 -11.20
CA GLN A 91 6.43 13.35 -11.81
C GLN A 91 6.40 12.26 -10.74
N THR A 92 5.47 11.32 -10.86
CA THR A 92 5.29 10.18 -9.94
C THR A 92 5.52 8.84 -10.67
N PRO A 93 6.75 8.56 -11.14
CA PRO A 93 7.03 7.36 -11.94
C PRO A 93 6.77 6.05 -11.17
N ILE A 94 6.77 6.09 -9.85
CA ILE A 94 6.50 4.93 -8.98
C ILE A 94 5.07 4.41 -9.15
N TRP A 95 4.09 5.26 -9.49
CA TRP A 95 2.70 4.82 -9.71
C TRP A 95 2.60 3.83 -10.86
N ASN A 96 3.34 4.04 -11.95
CA ASN A 96 3.42 3.09 -13.06
C ASN A 96 3.96 1.72 -12.60
N ARG A 97 4.84 1.71 -11.60
CA ARG A 97 5.36 0.47 -11.03
C ARG A 97 4.30 -0.24 -10.20
N TYR A 98 3.50 0.49 -9.43
CA TYR A 98 2.38 -0.08 -8.67
C TYR A 98 1.33 -0.68 -9.60
N GLU A 99 0.92 0.04 -10.64
CA GLU A 99 -0.01 -0.46 -11.66
C GLU A 99 0.52 -1.74 -12.32
N SER A 100 1.82 -1.78 -12.67
CA SER A 100 2.45 -2.98 -13.24
C SER A 100 2.43 -4.19 -12.29
N LEU A 101 2.50 -3.97 -10.99
CA LEU A 101 2.42 -5.03 -9.98
C LEU A 101 0.99 -5.50 -9.76
N LEU A 102 0.02 -4.57 -9.73
CA LEU A 102 -1.41 -4.87 -9.65
C LEU A 102 -1.88 -5.69 -10.85
N LEU A 103 -1.45 -5.33 -12.07
CA LEU A 103 -1.74 -6.08 -13.29
C LEU A 103 -1.20 -7.51 -13.25
N LYS A 104 -0.03 -7.72 -12.65
CA LYS A 104 0.56 -9.06 -12.48
C LYS A 104 -0.18 -9.91 -11.44
N ALA A 105 -0.89 -9.27 -10.52
CA ALA A 105 -1.73 -9.91 -9.51
C ALA A 105 -3.19 -10.08 -9.98
N ASP A 106 -3.42 -10.06 -11.29
CA ASP A 106 -4.74 -10.16 -11.94
C ASP A 106 -5.72 -9.02 -11.60
N CYS A 107 -5.25 -7.90 -11.05
CA CYS A 107 -6.04 -6.69 -10.89
C CYS A 107 -5.99 -5.86 -12.17
N LYS A 108 -7.11 -5.85 -12.91
CA LYS A 108 -7.22 -5.12 -14.19
C LYS A 108 -7.53 -3.63 -14.03
N VAL A 109 -7.62 -3.14 -12.79
CA VAL A 109 -8.01 -1.76 -12.50
C VAL A 109 -6.75 -0.93 -12.17
N SER A 110 -6.70 0.28 -12.73
CA SER A 110 -5.68 1.30 -12.41
C SER A 110 -5.88 1.85 -10.99
N THR A 111 -4.79 2.29 -10.37
CA THR A 111 -4.81 2.97 -9.07
C THR A 111 -5.58 4.27 -9.19
N ALA A 112 -6.61 4.46 -8.36
CA ALA A 112 -7.36 5.71 -8.34
C ALA A 112 -6.60 6.74 -7.47
N PRO A 113 -6.26 7.94 -7.99
CA PRO A 113 -5.77 9.02 -7.17
C PRO A 113 -6.93 9.55 -6.30
N VAL A 114 -6.71 9.65 -5.00
CA VAL A 114 -7.69 10.18 -4.04
C VAL A 114 -7.20 11.49 -3.43
N MET A 115 -8.07 12.50 -3.37
CA MET A 115 -7.82 13.74 -2.61
C MET A 115 -7.94 13.47 -1.11
N GLY A 116 -6.93 13.85 -0.33
CA GLY A 116 -7.00 13.81 1.15
C GLY A 116 -7.96 14.86 1.74
N PRO A 117 -8.22 14.89 3.07
CA PRO A 117 -7.96 13.93 4.14
C PRO A 117 -9.29 13.31 4.62
N SER A 118 -9.51 12.04 4.30
CA SER A 118 -10.43 11.15 5.04
C SER A 118 -9.63 9.91 5.34
N ILE A 119 -9.72 9.37 6.56
CA ILE A 119 -8.99 8.19 7.01
C ILE A 119 -9.29 7.03 6.05
N SER A 120 -8.39 6.79 5.09
CA SER A 120 -8.27 5.60 4.24
C SER A 120 -7.20 5.91 3.18
N TRP A 121 -6.11 5.13 3.21
CA TRP A 121 -5.05 5.05 2.19
C TRP A 121 -4.01 6.18 2.10
N TRP A 122 -2.75 5.84 2.40
CA TRP A 122 -1.61 6.74 2.18
C TRP A 122 -0.31 6.02 1.83
N LEU A 123 0.07 6.11 0.56
CA LEU A 123 1.46 5.99 0.09
C LEU A 123 1.84 7.38 -0.44
N GLU A 124 2.63 8.17 0.28
CA GLU A 124 3.51 9.16 -0.36
C GLU A 124 4.77 8.39 -0.83
N GLU A 125 5.74 9.01 -1.49
CA GLU A 125 7.12 8.52 -1.49
C GLU A 125 8.03 9.74 -1.41
N GLY A 126 9.18 9.56 -0.75
CA GLY A 126 10.36 10.40 -0.88
C GLY A 126 11.29 9.91 -1.98
#